data_AF-A0A7Z9ZHR0-F1
#
_entry.id   AF-A0A7Z9ZHR0-F1
#
_cell.length_a   1.000
_cell.length_b   1.000
_cell.length_c   1.000
_cell.angle_alpha   90.00
_cell.angle_beta   90.00
_cell.angle_gamma   90.00
#
_symmetry.space_group_name_H-M   'P 1'
#
loop_
_entity.id
_entity.type
_entity.pdbx_description
1 polymer ?
#
loop_
_entity_poly.entity_id
_entity_poly.type
_entity_poly.pdbx_seq_one_letter_code
_entity_poly.pdbx_strand_id
1 'polypeptide(L)'
;MSLDPTRRDALIEDLAERIARLGLTTPAILFLEAHKPLSFLAGQALLFSQPLLGFLLGDEAARDYALLLEDRANVEQLLRSLESRSAAARPHDRR
;
A
#
# COMPACT_ATOMS: atom_id res chain seq x y z
N MET A 1 7.92 -17.08 -3.29
CA MET A 1 9.22 -16.56 -2.84
C MET A 1 8.91 -15.46 -1.84
N SER A 2 9.36 -15.57 -0.59
CA SER A 2 9.10 -14.55 0.45
C SER A 2 10.04 -13.36 0.24
N LEU A 3 9.54 -12.13 0.43
CA LEU A 3 10.37 -10.94 0.53
C LEU A 3 11.19 -10.97 1.83
N ASP A 4 12.40 -10.43 1.80
CA ASP A 4 13.17 -10.16 3.03
C ASP A 4 12.48 -9.05 3.84
N PRO A 5 12.45 -9.12 5.19
CA PRO A 5 11.79 -8.12 6.02
C PRO A 5 12.26 -6.68 5.78
N THR A 6 13.55 -6.47 5.54
CA THR A 6 14.12 -5.14 5.30
C THR A 6 13.62 -4.57 3.98
N ARG A 7 13.60 -5.42 2.94
CA ARG A 7 13.12 -5.04 1.61
C ARG A 7 11.62 -4.73 1.64
N ARG A 8 10.85 -5.54 2.34
CA ARG A 8 9.41 -5.35 2.55
C ARG A 8 9.12 -4.01 3.22
N ASP A 9 9.80 -3.71 4.32
CA ASP A 9 9.58 -2.46 5.07
C ASP A 9 9.93 -1.24 4.20
N ALA A 10 11.01 -1.31 3.42
CA ALA A 10 11.37 -0.25 2.47
C ALA A 10 10.31 -0.04 1.37
N LEU A 11 9.73 -1.13 0.85
CA LEU A 11 8.65 -1.06 -0.15
C LEU A 11 7.36 -0.47 0.42
N ILE A 12 7.02 -0.79 1.67
CA ILE A 12 5.86 -0.20 2.36
C ILE A 12 6.03 1.31 2.49
N GLU A 13 7.21 1.75 2.94
CA GLU A 13 7.45 3.17 3.14
C GLU A 13 7.49 3.96 1.83
N ASP A 14 8.12 3.40 0.78
CA ASP A 14 8.11 4.01 -0.55
C ASP A 14 6.69 4.11 -1.13
N LEU A 15 5.87 3.06 -0.97
CA LEU A 15 4.48 3.09 -1.42
C LEU A 15 3.63 4.11 -0.64
N ALA A 16 3.77 4.15 0.69
CA ALA A 16 3.09 5.13 1.53
C ALA A 16 3.48 6.56 1.16
N GLU A 17 4.76 6.80 0.87
CA GLU A 17 5.26 8.10 0.43
C GLU A 17 4.73 8.49 -0.95
N ARG A 18 4.71 7.57 -1.92
CA ARG A 18 4.10 7.79 -3.25
C ARG A 18 2.64 8.20 -3.15
N ILE A 19 1.86 7.43 -2.38
CA ILE A 19 0.43 7.70 -2.16
C ILE A 19 0.24 9.09 -1.54
N ALA A 20 1.08 9.45 -0.55
CA ALA A 20 1.02 10.75 0.09
C ALA A 20 1.39 11.91 -0.85
N ARG A 21 2.45 11.76 -1.66
CA ARG A 21 2.85 12.77 -2.66
C ARG A 21 1.77 13.00 -3.73
N LEU A 22 0.98 11.97 -4.03
CA LEU A 22 -0.17 12.07 -4.94
C LEU A 22 -1.43 12.66 -4.29
N GLY A 23 -1.41 12.96 -2.99
CA GLY A 23 -2.59 13.45 -2.25
C GLY A 23 -3.67 12.38 -2.03
N LEU A 24 -3.32 11.10 -2.18
CA LEU A 24 -4.26 9.97 -2.16
C LEU A 24 -4.32 9.23 -0.81
N THR A 25 -3.73 9.79 0.25
CA THR A 25 -3.64 9.11 1.56
C THR A 25 -5.01 8.70 2.11
N THR A 26 -5.98 9.61 2.13
CA THR A 26 -7.33 9.33 2.66
C THR A 26 -8.09 8.30 1.82
N PRO A 27 -8.20 8.44 0.48
CA PRO A 27 -8.87 7.40 -0.32
C PRO A 27 -8.13 6.06 -0.27
N ALA A 28 -6.80 6.03 -0.16
CA ALA A 28 -6.04 4.79 0.02
C ALA A 28 -6.35 4.10 1.35
N ILE A 29 -6.42 4.84 2.47
CA ILE A 29 -6.82 4.28 3.78
C ILE A 29 -8.22 3.66 3.68
N LEU A 30 -9.20 4.38 3.12
CA LEU A 30 -10.57 3.88 2.97
C LEU A 30 -10.63 2.63 2.09
N PHE A 31 -9.90 2.64 0.97
CA PHE A 31 -9.82 1.49 0.08
C PHE A 31 -9.23 0.27 0.80
N LEU A 32 -8.07 0.42 1.44
CA LEU A 32 -7.40 -0.65 2.15
C LEU A 32 -8.26 -1.19 3.30
N GLU A 33 -8.92 -0.33 4.08
CA GLU A 33 -9.81 -0.74 5.17
C GLU A 33 -11.01 -1.55 4.65
N ALA A 34 -11.68 -1.06 3.60
CA ALA A 34 -12.82 -1.73 2.98
C ALA A 34 -12.44 -3.08 2.34
N HIS A 35 -11.19 -3.20 1.89
CA HIS A 35 -10.67 -4.37 1.19
C HIS A 35 -9.72 -5.22 2.06
N LYS A 36 -9.61 -4.95 3.37
CA LYS A 36 -8.84 -5.79 4.32
C LYS A 36 -9.07 -7.30 4.18
N PRO A 37 -10.32 -7.81 4.09
CA PRO A 37 -10.55 -9.25 3.92
C PRO A 37 -10.06 -9.79 2.56
N LEU A 38 -9.83 -8.92 1.58
CA LEU A 38 -9.33 -9.30 0.25
C LEU A 38 -7.82 -9.54 0.21
N SER A 39 -7.07 -9.33 1.30
CA SER A 39 -5.68 -9.81 1.38
C SER A 39 -5.60 -11.32 1.06
N PHE A 40 -6.63 -12.08 1.45
CA PHE A 40 -6.75 -13.51 1.12
C PHE A 40 -7.06 -13.80 -0.37
N LEU A 41 -7.63 -12.84 -1.10
CA LEU A 41 -7.96 -12.92 -2.53
C LEU A 41 -7.02 -12.09 -3.43
N ALA A 42 -5.99 -11.48 -2.82
CA ALA A 42 -5.10 -10.53 -3.47
C ALA A 42 -4.32 -11.15 -4.63
N GLY A 43 -3.91 -12.41 -4.53
CA GLY A 43 -3.18 -13.09 -5.62
C GLY A 43 -3.96 -13.15 -6.93
N GLN A 44 -5.30 -13.33 -6.88
CA GLN A 44 -6.14 -13.31 -8.10
C GLN A 44 -6.49 -11.89 -8.55
N ALA A 45 -6.75 -10.99 -7.60
CA ALA A 45 -7.00 -9.58 -7.89
C ALA A 45 -5.78 -8.92 -8.55
N LEU A 46 -4.58 -9.37 -8.23
CA LEU A 46 -3.35 -8.83 -8.76
C LEU A 46 -3.05 -9.28 -10.18
N LEU A 47 -3.28 -10.57 -10.49
CA LEU A 47 -3.22 -11.05 -11.87
C LEU A 47 -4.21 -10.28 -12.78
N PHE A 48 -5.38 -9.95 -12.24
CA PHE A 48 -6.37 -9.14 -12.95
C PHE A 48 -5.95 -7.65 -13.11
N SER A 49 -5.25 -7.09 -12.14
CA SER A 49 -4.83 -5.66 -12.14
C SER A 49 -3.43 -5.40 -12.69
N GLN A 50 -2.67 -6.44 -13.06
CA GLN A 50 -1.34 -6.34 -13.68
C GLN A 50 -1.24 -5.32 -14.83
N PRO A 51 -2.18 -5.23 -15.80
CA PRO A 51 -2.07 -4.27 -16.90
C PRO A 51 -2.07 -2.80 -16.42
N LEU A 52 -2.80 -2.51 -15.35
CA LEU A 52 -2.90 -1.17 -14.77
C LEU A 52 -1.71 -0.86 -13.85
N LEU A 53 -1.26 -1.86 -13.08
CA LEU A 53 -0.12 -1.73 -12.17
C LEU A 53 1.21 -1.61 -12.91
N GLY A 54 1.41 -2.34 -14.01
CA GLY A 54 2.61 -2.21 -14.85
C GLY A 54 2.77 -0.80 -15.43
N PHE A 55 1.66 -0.15 -15.80
CA PHE A 55 1.65 1.24 -16.26
C PHE A 55 2.02 2.24 -15.15
N LEU A 56 1.54 2.03 -13.92
CA LEU A 56 1.75 2.97 -12.81
C LEU A 56 3.07 2.78 -12.06
N LEU A 57 3.59 1.54 -12.01
CA LEU A 57 4.70 1.15 -11.12
C LEU A 57 5.89 0.52 -11.87
N GLY A 58 5.71 0.07 -13.12
CA GLY A 58 6.68 -0.74 -13.86
C GLY A 58 6.60 -2.24 -13.51
N ASP A 59 6.79 -3.11 -14.51
CA ASP A 59 6.51 -4.56 -14.41
C ASP A 59 7.29 -5.29 -13.30
N GLU A 60 8.53 -4.88 -13.03
CA GLU A 60 9.38 -5.53 -12.02
C GLU A 60 8.96 -5.12 -10.59
N ALA A 61 8.59 -3.85 -10.39
CA ALA A 61 8.12 -3.35 -9.11
C ALA A 61 6.68 -3.83 -8.80
N ALA A 62 5.84 -3.99 -9.82
CA ALA A 62 4.47 -4.47 -9.66
C ALA A 62 4.40 -5.85 -9.00
N ARG A 63 5.36 -6.75 -9.28
CA ARG A 63 5.44 -8.07 -8.62
C ARG A 63 5.85 -7.96 -7.15
N ASP A 64 6.78 -7.10 -6.82
CA ASP A 64 7.22 -6.89 -5.44
C ASP A 64 6.07 -6.32 -4.59
N TYR A 65 5.35 -5.32 -5.11
CA TYR A 65 4.15 -4.79 -4.43
C TYR A 65 3.03 -5.82 -4.35
N ALA A 66 2.96 -6.74 -5.30
CA ALA A 66 1.97 -7.80 -5.26
C ALA A 66 2.16 -8.76 -4.09
N LEU A 67 3.36 -9.32 -4.01
CA LEU A 67 3.76 -10.21 -2.94
C LEU A 67 3.63 -9.50 -1.59
N LEU A 68 3.88 -8.19 -1.56
CA LEU A 68 3.68 -7.38 -0.39
C LEU A 68 2.20 -7.30 0.03
N LEU A 69 1.28 -7.04 -0.91
CA LEU A 69 -0.15 -6.87 -0.65
C LEU A 69 -0.92 -8.19 -0.46
N GLU A 70 -0.33 -9.34 -0.79
CA GLU A 70 -0.89 -10.67 -0.50
C GLU A 70 -0.89 -11.00 1.00
N ASP A 71 0.04 -10.43 1.78
CA ASP A 71 0.10 -10.65 3.21
C ASP A 71 -0.70 -9.56 3.96
N ARG A 72 -1.74 -10.00 4.67
CA ARG A 72 -2.55 -9.13 5.52
C ARG A 72 -1.71 -8.31 6.50
N ALA A 73 -0.65 -8.88 7.08
CA ALA A 73 0.19 -8.17 8.04
C ALA A 73 0.88 -6.95 7.40
N ASN A 74 1.26 -7.07 6.14
CA ASN A 74 1.90 -6.00 5.37
C ASN A 74 0.89 -4.93 4.97
N VAL A 75 -0.34 -5.33 4.60
CA VAL A 75 -1.45 -4.39 4.36
C VAL A 75 -1.76 -3.57 5.61
N GLU A 76 -1.79 -4.21 6.79
CA GLU A 76 -1.98 -3.50 8.07
C GLU A 76 -0.79 -2.56 8.39
N GLN A 77 0.43 -2.95 8.03
CA GLN A 77 1.62 -2.08 8.21
C GLN A 77 1.58 -0.87 7.26
N LEU A 78 1.20 -1.06 6.00
CA LEU A 78 0.98 0.02 5.04
C LEU A 78 -0.13 0.97 5.51
N LEU A 79 -1.24 0.43 6.00
CA LEU A 79 -2.34 1.22 6.54
C LEU A 79 -1.88 2.11 7.70
N ARG A 80 -1.19 1.56 8.70
CA ARG A 80 -0.62 2.33 9.82
C ARG A 80 0.33 3.42 9.34
N SER A 81 1.16 3.09 8.34
CA SER A 81 2.11 4.02 7.74
C SER A 81 1.40 5.20 7.03
N LEU A 82 0.27 4.94 6.37
CA LEU A 82 -0.59 5.98 5.77
C LEU A 82 -1.35 6.81 6.82
N GLU A 83 -1.89 6.17 7.86
CA GLU A 83 -2.59 6.83 8.96
C GLU A 83 -1.70 7.82 9.71
N SER A 84 -0.46 7.41 10.01
CA SER A 84 0.53 8.27 10.67
C SER A 84 0.82 9.54 9.86
N ARG A 85 0.94 9.41 8.53
CA ARG A 85 1.14 10.54 7.60
C ARG A 85 -0.11 11.42 7.48
N SER A 86 -1.30 10.83 7.45
CA SER A 86 -2.57 11.56 7.45
C SER A 86 -2.73 12.40 8.73
N ALA A 87 -2.39 11.82 9.88
CA ALA A 87 -2.39 12.51 11.17
C ALA A 87 -1.36 13.65 11.22
N ALA A 88 -0.17 13.45 10.65
CA ALA A 88 0.86 14.49 10.56
C ALA A 88 0.51 15.61 9.55
N ALA A 89 -0.20 15.28 8.47
CA ALA A 89 -0.63 16.23 7.44
C ALA A 89 -1.82 17.08 7.87
N ARG A 90 -2.61 16.65 8.86
CA ARG A 90 -3.61 17.48 9.53
C ARG A 90 -2.89 18.35 10.56
N PRO A 91 -2.62 19.63 10.30
CA PRO A 91 -2.21 20.52 11.39
C PRO A 91 -3.26 20.40 12.48
N HIS A 92 -2.79 20.10 13.70
CA HIS A 92 -3.60 20.14 14.91
C HIS A 92 -4.33 21.48 14.88
N ASP A 93 -5.64 21.44 14.61
CA ASP A 93 -6.52 22.60 14.60
C ASP A 93 -6.60 23.08 16.05
N ARG A 94 -5.58 23.83 16.45
CA ARG A 94 -5.56 24.60 17.68
C ARG A 94 -6.29 25.89 17.34
N ARG A 95 -7.60 25.92 17.57
CA ARG A 95 -8.34 27.06 18.12
C ARG A 95 -9.77 26.70 18.46
#